data_AF-A0A5C8P715-F1
#
_entry.id   AF-A0A5C8P715-F1
#
_cell.length_a   1.000
_cell.length_b   1.000
_cell.length_c   1.000
_cell.angle_alpha   90.00
_cell.angle_beta   90.00
_cell.angle_gamma   90.00
#
_symmetry.space_group_name_H-M   'P 1'
#
loop_
_entity.id
_entity.type
_entity.pdbx_description
1 polymer ?
#
loop_
_entity_poly.entity_id
_entity_poly.type
_entity_poly.pdbx_seq_one_letter_code
_entity_poly.pdbx_strand_id
1 'polypeptide(L)'
;MNAALPYPRDLSVCSKEASEGPATSSVAEGLSMAVNNVRVRQIINDAIAKASNNGDPCCGKIRQAWINLKAWRDLPPAAGAQPNSLDLDVAAAENYMFARACVCEGFVNRFQMNSIAIVYFGSKAVGVDMPTSGNPQSKPDVAVLGWGGVGSEEGEADRKRCNPNADPPWWRPVSEIMGRRDGYYFRVGGTPGTRYTPPPP
;
A
#
# COMPACT_ATOMS: atom_id res chain seq x y z
N MET A 1 -15.56 -34.03 -27.49
CA MET A 1 -15.49 -33.02 -28.56
C MET A 1 -14.75 -31.82 -27.99
N ASN A 2 -13.48 -31.69 -28.36
CA ASN A 2 -12.60 -30.60 -27.95
C ASN A 2 -12.79 -29.43 -28.92
N ALA A 3 -13.03 -28.24 -28.40
CA ALA A 3 -12.88 -27.00 -29.14
C ALA A 3 -12.16 -25.98 -28.24
N ALA A 4 -10.83 -26.08 -28.24
CA ALA A 4 -9.95 -24.99 -27.85
C ALA A 4 -9.68 -24.15 -29.11
N LEU A 5 -9.83 -22.83 -29.01
CA LEU A 5 -9.30 -21.85 -29.96
C LEU A 5 -8.94 -20.53 -29.24
N PRO A 6 -8.03 -19.70 -29.80
CA PRO A 6 -6.90 -19.11 -29.06
C PRO A 6 -6.76 -17.56 -29.15
N TYR A 7 -6.09 -16.96 -28.15
CA TYR A 7 -5.25 -15.73 -28.13
C TYR A 7 -5.83 -14.38 -28.68
N PRO A 8 -5.31 -13.16 -28.37
CA PRO A 8 -3.89 -12.83 -28.11
C PRO A 8 -3.56 -12.00 -26.85
N ARG A 9 -2.27 -12.13 -26.46
CA ARG A 9 -1.49 -11.15 -25.69
C ARG A 9 -1.03 -10.07 -26.66
N ASP A 10 -1.29 -8.81 -26.35
CA ASP A 10 -0.38 -7.69 -26.61
C ASP A 10 -0.98 -6.39 -26.08
N LEU A 11 -0.38 -5.85 -25.02
CA LEU A 11 -0.39 -4.41 -24.72
C LEU A 11 1.01 -4.06 -24.19
N SER A 12 1.95 -4.03 -25.13
CA SER A 12 3.01 -3.04 -25.16
C SER A 12 2.41 -1.62 -25.20
N VAL A 13 3.22 -0.61 -24.85
CA VAL A 13 2.94 0.85 -24.81
C VAL A 13 2.59 1.42 -23.44
N CYS A 14 3.65 1.71 -22.67
CA CYS A 14 3.80 2.99 -21.96
C CYS A 14 5.30 3.23 -21.68
N SER A 15 6.08 3.33 -22.77
CA SER A 15 7.38 4.02 -22.77
C SER A 15 7.16 5.39 -23.40
N LYS A 16 7.35 6.45 -22.62
CA LYS A 16 7.77 7.75 -23.15
C LYS A 16 8.82 8.32 -22.21
N GLU A 17 10.00 8.49 -22.80
CA GLU A 17 11.15 9.21 -22.31
C GLU A 17 10.74 10.63 -21.86
N ALA A 18 11.25 11.06 -20.71
CA ALA A 18 11.36 12.47 -20.36
C ALA A 18 12.84 12.82 -20.34
N SER A 19 13.19 13.82 -21.13
CA SER A 19 14.52 14.25 -21.50
C SER A 19 15.33 14.85 -20.35
N GLU A 20 16.64 14.64 -20.42
CA GLU A 20 17.66 15.35 -19.66
C GLU A 20 17.71 16.85 -20.01
N GLY A 21 17.91 17.68 -18.99
CA GLY A 21 18.21 19.10 -19.06
C GLY A 21 18.92 19.54 -17.76
N PRO A 22 19.80 20.55 -17.81
CA PRO A 22 21.08 20.50 -17.10
C PRO A 22 21.04 20.97 -15.64
N ALA A 23 22.02 20.46 -14.90
CA ALA A 23 22.30 20.74 -13.50
C ALA A 23 22.53 22.23 -13.20
N THR A 24 21.95 22.70 -12.10
CA THR A 24 22.42 23.86 -11.34
C THR A 24 22.59 23.52 -9.86
N SER A 25 23.66 24.10 -9.33
CA SER A 25 24.37 23.83 -8.08
C SER A 25 23.55 23.84 -6.78
N SER A 26 23.78 22.80 -5.98
CA SER A 26 24.02 22.79 -4.52
C SER A 26 23.53 23.96 -3.65
N VAL A 27 22.49 23.73 -2.84
CA VAL A 27 22.41 24.20 -1.44
C VAL A 27 21.55 23.22 -0.62
N ALA A 28 22.08 22.82 0.54
CA ALA A 28 21.45 22.10 1.67
C ALA A 28 21.21 20.58 1.54
N GLU A 29 22.22 19.83 2.00
CA GLU A 29 22.11 18.46 2.53
C GLU A 29 21.09 18.42 3.68
N GLY A 30 19.93 17.88 3.37
CA GLY A 30 18.89 17.51 4.31
C GLY A 30 17.98 16.52 3.63
N LEU A 31 18.53 15.33 3.36
CA LEU A 31 17.93 14.16 2.70
C LEU A 31 16.39 14.23 2.61
N SER A 32 15.90 14.82 1.52
CA SER A 32 14.60 14.48 0.97
C SER A 32 14.71 13.03 0.49
N MET A 33 14.41 12.07 1.36
CA MET A 33 14.42 10.65 1.04
C MET A 33 13.26 10.39 0.08
N ALA A 34 13.45 10.72 -1.20
CA ALA A 34 12.52 10.37 -2.24
C ALA A 34 12.30 8.85 -2.20
N VAL A 35 11.04 8.42 -2.26
CA VAL A 35 10.66 7.01 -2.28
C VAL A 35 11.40 6.28 -3.41
N ASN A 36 12.11 5.21 -3.08
CA ASN A 36 12.79 4.36 -4.03
C ASN A 36 11.81 3.30 -4.57
N ASN A 37 11.29 3.53 -5.77
CA ASN A 37 10.32 2.63 -6.41
C ASN A 37 10.79 1.18 -6.54
N VAL A 38 12.10 0.93 -6.72
CA VAL A 38 12.65 -0.42 -6.80
C VAL A 38 12.56 -1.10 -5.44
N ARG A 39 12.95 -0.39 -4.37
CA ARG A 39 12.86 -0.88 -2.99
C ARG A 39 11.41 -1.13 -2.57
N VAL A 40 10.49 -0.22 -2.89
CA VAL A 40 9.05 -0.43 -2.62
C VAL A 40 8.54 -1.72 -3.25
N ARG A 41 8.87 -1.99 -4.52
CA ARG A 41 8.49 -3.25 -5.17
C ARG A 41 9.13 -4.47 -4.50
N GLN A 42 10.38 -4.39 -4.06
CA GLN A 42 11.03 -5.48 -3.33
C GLN A 42 10.32 -5.76 -2.00
N ILE A 43 9.98 -4.73 -1.23
CA ILE A 43 9.22 -4.85 0.02
C ILE A 43 7.86 -5.50 -0.24
N ILE A 44 7.12 -5.03 -1.25
CA ILE A 44 5.81 -5.59 -1.64
C ILE A 44 5.94 -7.08 -1.97
N ASN A 45 6.87 -7.44 -2.85
CA ASN A 45 7.07 -8.81 -3.30
C ASN A 45 7.47 -9.73 -2.13
N ASP A 46 8.36 -9.28 -1.26
CA ASP A 46 8.81 -10.02 -0.09
C ASP A 46 7.67 -10.19 0.94
N ALA A 47 6.88 -9.14 1.19
CA ALA A 47 5.71 -9.20 2.07
C ALA A 47 4.67 -10.20 1.57
N ILE A 48 4.38 -10.20 0.26
CA ILE A 48 3.48 -11.18 -0.37
C ILE A 48 4.08 -12.58 -0.27
N ALA A 49 5.37 -12.76 -0.57
CA ALA A 49 6.02 -14.07 -0.52
C ALA A 49 5.94 -14.72 0.88
N LYS A 50 6.08 -13.93 1.94
CA LYS A 50 6.04 -14.38 3.34
C LYS A 50 4.63 -14.45 3.94
N ALA A 51 3.62 -13.92 3.25
CA ALA A 51 2.25 -13.93 3.74
C ALA A 51 1.59 -15.31 3.59
N SER A 52 0.99 -15.79 4.68
CA SER A 52 0.04 -16.90 4.63
C SER A 52 -1.25 -16.45 3.94
N ASN A 53 -1.89 -17.36 3.22
CA ASN A 53 -3.18 -17.07 2.58
C ASN A 53 -4.38 -17.17 3.54
N ASN A 54 -4.21 -17.80 4.71
CA ASN A 54 -5.27 -18.01 5.72
C ASN A 54 -6.58 -18.56 5.12
N GLY A 55 -6.48 -19.46 4.14
CA GLY A 55 -7.63 -20.06 3.46
C GLY A 55 -8.20 -19.27 2.27
N ASP A 56 -7.80 -18.01 2.07
CA ASP A 56 -8.12 -17.22 0.87
C ASP A 56 -6.85 -16.96 0.05
N PRO A 57 -6.60 -17.78 -1.00
CA PRO A 57 -5.36 -17.74 -1.76
C PRO A 57 -5.17 -16.46 -2.58
N CYS A 58 -6.21 -15.63 -2.75
CA CYS A 58 -6.09 -14.42 -3.54
C CYS A 58 -6.04 -13.16 -2.68
N CYS A 59 -7.18 -12.66 -2.20
CA CYS A 59 -7.22 -11.40 -1.47
C CYS A 59 -6.65 -11.56 -0.05
N GLY A 60 -6.88 -12.72 0.58
CA GLY A 60 -6.39 -13.04 1.91
C GLY A 60 -4.87 -12.99 2.03
N LYS A 61 -4.14 -13.41 0.99
CA LYS A 61 -2.67 -13.29 0.94
C LYS A 61 -2.21 -11.83 0.89
N ILE A 62 -2.89 -10.99 0.10
CA ILE A 62 -2.61 -9.54 0.03
C ILE A 62 -2.91 -8.87 1.38
N ARG A 63 -4.06 -9.19 1.99
CA ARG A 63 -4.45 -8.71 3.31
C ARG A 63 -3.41 -9.09 4.37
N GLN A 64 -2.95 -10.34 4.39
CA GLN A 64 -1.95 -10.79 5.36
C GLN A 64 -0.60 -10.09 5.16
N ALA A 65 -0.18 -9.86 3.92
CA ALA A 65 1.03 -9.11 3.63
C ALA A 65 0.94 -7.64 4.11
N TRP A 66 -0.23 -7.00 3.93
CA TRP A 66 -0.49 -5.68 4.52
C TRP A 66 -0.42 -5.71 6.06
N ILE A 67 -1.08 -6.67 6.72
CA ILE A 67 -1.05 -6.82 8.18
C ILE A 67 0.39 -6.97 8.69
N ASN A 68 1.21 -7.76 8.00
CA ASN A 68 2.61 -7.97 8.35
C ASN A 68 3.43 -6.67 8.27
N LEU A 69 3.24 -5.87 7.21
CA LEU A 69 3.88 -4.56 7.05
C LEU A 69 3.44 -3.58 8.13
N LYS A 70 2.14 -3.51 8.39
CA LYS A 70 1.58 -2.66 9.44
C LYS A 70 2.14 -3.01 10.81
N ALA A 71 2.13 -4.30 11.16
CA ALA A 71 2.65 -4.79 12.43
C ALA A 71 4.12 -4.40 12.63
N TRP A 72 4.95 -4.48 11.58
CA TRP A 72 6.35 -4.06 11.65
C TRP A 72 6.50 -2.54 11.85
N ARG A 73 5.68 -1.72 11.18
CA ARG A 73 5.67 -0.26 11.33
C ARG A 73 5.16 0.22 12.68
N ASP A 74 4.29 -0.55 13.31
CA ASP A 74 3.72 -0.28 14.63
C ASP A 74 4.64 -0.72 15.78
N LEU A 75 5.73 -1.45 15.51
CA LEU A 75 6.70 -1.81 16.55
C LEU A 75 7.32 -0.55 17.17
N PRO A 76 7.44 -0.49 18.51
CA PRO A 76 8.16 0.60 19.16
C PRO A 76 9.64 0.54 18.76
N PRO A 77 10.29 1.70 18.55
CA PRO A 77 11.72 1.72 18.25
C PRO A 77 12.53 1.14 19.41
N ALA A 78 13.64 0.47 19.08
CA ALA A 78 14.66 0.16 20.08
C ALA A 78 15.23 1.47 20.66
N ALA A 79 15.78 1.41 21.88
CA ALA A 79 16.38 2.59 22.51
C ALA A 79 17.46 3.20 21.61
N GLY A 80 17.28 4.47 21.24
CA GLY A 80 18.19 5.21 20.34
C GLY A 80 18.01 4.95 18.85
N ALA A 81 17.09 4.07 18.43
CA ALA A 81 16.77 3.84 17.03
C ALA A 81 15.65 4.76 16.52
N GLN A 82 15.62 5.01 15.21
CA GLN A 82 14.49 5.70 14.58
C GLN A 82 13.26 4.77 14.51
N PRO A 83 12.03 5.30 14.66
CA PRO A 83 10.82 4.53 14.43
C PRO A 83 10.72 4.00 13.00
N ASN A 84 10.32 2.73 12.87
CA ASN A 84 10.02 2.08 11.59
C ASN A 84 8.95 2.84 10.78
N SER A 85 8.07 3.58 11.45
CA SER A 85 7.02 4.40 10.83
C SER A 85 7.58 5.55 9.96
N LEU A 86 8.85 5.92 10.14
CA LEU A 86 9.51 6.98 9.36
C LEU A 86 10.12 6.47 8.05
N ASP A 87 10.22 5.15 7.83
CA ASP A 87 10.68 4.60 6.55
C ASP A 87 9.61 4.83 5.47
N LEU A 88 9.91 5.73 4.52
CA LEU A 88 8.99 6.14 3.45
C LEU A 88 8.73 5.02 2.43
N ASP A 89 9.69 4.13 2.18
CA ASP A 89 9.49 3.02 1.24
C ASP A 89 8.55 1.98 1.84
N VAL A 90 8.71 1.69 3.14
CA VAL A 90 7.77 0.79 3.84
C VAL A 90 6.41 1.46 3.99
N ALA A 91 6.34 2.77 4.19
CA ALA A 91 5.07 3.51 4.20
C ALA A 91 4.35 3.42 2.83
N ALA A 92 5.08 3.59 1.73
CA ALA A 92 4.57 3.44 0.38
C ALA A 92 4.07 2.01 0.13
N ALA A 93 4.85 1.00 0.51
CA ALA A 93 4.46 -0.40 0.42
C ALA A 93 3.20 -0.72 1.27
N GLU A 94 3.11 -0.21 2.50
CA GLU A 94 1.92 -0.38 3.35
C GLU A 94 0.68 0.24 2.69
N ASN A 95 0.76 1.47 2.19
CA ASN A 95 -0.35 2.16 1.53
C ASN A 95 -0.82 1.43 0.28
N TYR A 96 0.13 0.96 -0.55
CA TYR A 96 -0.17 0.12 -1.71
C TYR A 96 -0.90 -1.17 -1.29
N MET A 97 -0.39 -1.88 -0.28
CA MET A 97 -0.95 -3.16 0.14
C MET A 97 -2.32 -3.00 0.80
N PHE A 98 -2.50 -1.93 1.58
CA PHE A 98 -3.78 -1.56 2.18
C PHE A 98 -4.84 -1.30 1.10
N ALA A 99 -4.52 -0.45 0.12
CA ALA A 99 -5.40 -0.11 -0.99
C ALA A 99 -5.77 -1.36 -1.81
N ARG A 100 -4.76 -2.17 -2.14
CA ARG A 100 -4.95 -3.42 -2.89
C ARG A 100 -5.83 -4.40 -2.15
N ALA A 101 -5.61 -4.62 -0.85
CA ALA A 101 -6.42 -5.53 -0.04
C ALA A 101 -7.89 -5.07 0.05
N CYS A 102 -8.13 -3.81 0.39
CA CYS A 102 -9.48 -3.26 0.54
C CYS A 102 -10.30 -3.34 -0.75
N VAL A 103 -9.68 -3.04 -1.90
CA VAL A 103 -10.37 -3.12 -3.19
C VAL A 103 -10.55 -4.57 -3.64
N CYS A 104 -9.54 -5.43 -3.47
CA CYS A 104 -9.62 -6.86 -3.81
C CYS A 104 -10.79 -7.54 -3.09
N GLU A 105 -10.96 -7.25 -1.81
CA GLU A 105 -12.03 -7.83 -0.98
C GLU A 105 -13.41 -7.24 -1.27
N GLY A 106 -13.49 -6.19 -2.10
CA GLY A 106 -14.73 -5.44 -2.33
C GLY A 106 -15.18 -4.64 -1.11
N PHE A 107 -14.29 -4.38 -0.15
CA PHE A 107 -14.61 -3.60 1.04
C PHE A 107 -14.91 -2.13 0.71
N VAL A 108 -14.17 -1.61 -0.29
CA VAL A 108 -14.40 -0.32 -0.97
C VAL A 108 -14.15 -0.48 -2.47
N ASN A 109 -14.70 0.40 -3.28
CA ASN A 109 -14.40 0.44 -4.71
C ASN A 109 -13.11 1.25 -5.01
N ARG A 110 -12.55 1.09 -6.22
CA ARG A 110 -11.34 1.82 -6.69
C ARG A 110 -11.48 3.34 -6.55
N PHE A 111 -12.63 3.89 -6.94
CA PHE A 111 -12.86 5.34 -6.92
C PHE A 111 -12.78 5.89 -5.49
N GLN A 112 -13.42 5.20 -4.55
CA GLN A 112 -13.42 5.57 -3.15
C GLN A 112 -12.01 5.46 -2.54
N MET A 113 -11.27 4.37 -2.81
CA MET A 113 -9.93 4.21 -2.29
C MET A 113 -8.97 5.32 -2.80
N ASN A 114 -9.03 5.64 -4.09
CA ASN A 114 -8.28 6.75 -4.66
C ASN A 114 -8.63 8.10 -4.01
N SER A 115 -9.93 8.34 -3.77
CA SER A 115 -10.39 9.57 -3.10
C SER A 115 -9.87 9.68 -1.67
N ILE A 116 -9.87 8.57 -0.92
CA ILE A 116 -9.34 8.52 0.45
C ILE A 116 -7.83 8.78 0.46
N ALA A 117 -7.08 8.19 -0.46
CA ALA A 117 -5.64 8.40 -0.57
C ALA A 117 -5.32 9.89 -0.78
N ILE A 118 -6.04 10.57 -1.69
CA ILE A 118 -5.87 12.00 -1.96
C ILE A 118 -6.20 12.84 -0.72
N VAL A 119 -7.34 12.57 -0.07
CA VAL A 119 -7.76 13.31 1.13
C VAL A 119 -6.76 13.12 2.28
N TYR A 120 -6.24 11.91 2.46
CA TYR A 120 -5.23 11.60 3.47
C TYR A 120 -3.91 12.33 3.22
N PHE A 121 -3.45 12.38 1.98
CA PHE A 121 -2.29 13.18 1.61
C PHE A 121 -2.52 14.67 1.85
N GLY A 122 -3.68 15.18 1.44
CA GLY A 122 -4.08 16.58 1.63
C GLY A 122 -4.11 17.00 3.10
N SER A 123 -4.64 16.15 3.99
CA SER A 123 -4.69 16.45 5.43
C SER A 123 -3.29 16.57 6.03
N LYS A 124 -2.37 15.67 5.65
CA LYS A 124 -0.98 15.71 6.11
C LYS A 124 -0.26 16.96 5.59
N ALA A 125 -0.54 17.36 4.35
CA ALA A 125 0.03 18.57 3.76
C ALA A 125 -0.40 19.85 4.49
N VAL A 126 -1.60 19.87 5.08
CA VAL A 126 -2.10 21.00 5.89
C VAL A 126 -1.83 20.85 7.40
N GLY A 127 -1.01 19.88 7.79
CA GLY A 127 -0.60 19.68 9.20
C GLY A 127 -1.66 19.04 10.10
N VAL A 128 -2.69 18.40 9.52
CA VAL A 128 -3.66 17.63 10.28
C VAL A 128 -3.15 16.21 10.46
N ASP A 129 -2.70 15.89 11.68
CA ASP A 129 -2.29 14.55 12.06
C ASP A 129 -3.51 13.61 12.07
N MET A 130 -3.46 12.60 11.21
CA MET A 130 -4.46 11.52 11.17
C MET A 130 -3.79 10.23 11.66
N PRO A 131 -3.75 9.98 12.98
CA PRO A 131 -2.98 8.88 13.55
C PRO A 131 -3.49 7.53 13.02
N THR A 132 -2.62 6.84 12.29
CA THR A 132 -2.82 5.46 11.80
C THR A 132 -2.07 4.44 12.65
N SER A 133 -1.22 4.93 13.57
CA SER A 133 -0.34 4.19 14.47
C SER A 133 -0.07 5.01 15.73
N GLY A 134 0.37 4.36 16.81
CA GLY A 134 0.90 5.03 18.00
C GLY A 134 2.29 5.67 17.78
N ASN A 135 2.95 5.39 16.66
CA ASN A 135 4.26 5.91 16.29
C ASN A 135 4.17 7.24 15.52
N PRO A 136 5.23 8.10 15.54
CA PRO A 136 5.30 9.32 14.76
C PRO A 136 5.06 9.06 13.27
N GLN A 137 4.32 9.94 12.60
CA GLN A 137 4.04 9.79 11.17
C GLN A 137 5.17 10.35 10.32
N SER A 138 5.43 9.68 9.19
CA SER A 138 6.30 10.23 8.16
C SER A 138 5.70 11.52 7.57
N LYS A 139 6.58 12.41 7.10
CA LYS A 139 6.19 13.62 6.36
C LYS A 139 5.32 13.26 5.14
N PRO A 140 4.42 14.16 4.70
CA PRO A 140 3.69 13.97 3.44
C PRO A 140 4.68 13.84 2.28
N ASP A 141 4.51 12.80 1.47
CA ASP A 141 5.31 12.53 0.28
C ASP A 141 4.39 12.09 -0.87
N VAL A 142 4.54 12.73 -2.04
CA VAL A 142 3.67 12.51 -3.21
C VAL A 142 3.87 11.12 -3.81
N ALA A 143 5.06 10.53 -3.70
CA ALA A 143 5.31 9.19 -4.19
C ALA A 143 4.57 8.14 -3.33
N VAL A 144 4.44 8.36 -2.02
CA VAL A 144 3.61 7.50 -1.15
C VAL A 144 2.15 7.52 -1.59
N LEU A 145 1.61 8.70 -1.98
CA LEU A 145 0.27 8.81 -2.55
C LEU A 145 0.12 8.02 -3.85
N GLY A 146 1.11 8.11 -4.75
CA GLY A 146 1.11 7.39 -6.03
C GLY A 146 0.96 5.88 -5.84
N TRP A 147 1.67 5.30 -4.86
CA TRP A 147 1.60 3.87 -4.55
C TRP A 147 0.22 3.40 -4.07
N GLY A 148 -0.53 4.23 -3.34
CA GLY A 148 -1.93 3.93 -2.98
C GLY A 148 -2.85 3.85 -4.21
N GLY A 149 -2.62 4.70 -5.21
CA GLY A 149 -3.34 4.65 -6.49
C GLY A 149 -3.05 3.38 -7.29
N VAL A 150 -1.77 3.00 -7.39
CA VAL A 150 -1.35 1.75 -8.03
C VAL A 150 -1.97 0.54 -7.31
N GLY A 151 -1.94 0.53 -5.98
CA GLY A 151 -2.55 -0.53 -5.17
C GLY A 151 -4.05 -0.67 -5.42
N SER A 152 -4.78 0.45 -5.54
CA SER A 152 -6.22 0.44 -5.82
C SER A 152 -6.54 -0.12 -7.20
N GLU A 153 -5.74 0.21 -8.20
CA GLU A 153 -5.90 -0.30 -9.57
C GLU A 153 -5.63 -1.80 -9.66
N GLU A 154 -4.53 -2.27 -9.07
CA GLU A 154 -4.22 -3.70 -9.01
C GLU A 154 -5.23 -4.46 -8.14
N GLY A 155 -5.75 -3.84 -7.08
CA GLY A 155 -6.80 -4.41 -6.24
C GLY A 155 -8.12 -4.60 -6.99
N GLU A 156 -8.48 -3.69 -7.89
CA GLU A 156 -9.67 -3.85 -8.74
C GLU A 156 -9.49 -4.97 -9.77
N ALA A 157 -8.29 -5.11 -10.33
CA ALA A 157 -7.96 -6.24 -11.20
C ALA A 157 -8.05 -7.58 -10.43
N ASP A 158 -7.55 -7.62 -9.19
CA ASP A 158 -7.66 -8.80 -8.34
C ASP A 158 -9.10 -9.09 -7.91
N ARG A 159 -9.91 -8.07 -7.59
CA ARG A 159 -11.35 -8.23 -7.30
C ARG A 159 -12.05 -8.91 -8.46
N LYS A 160 -11.89 -8.40 -9.68
CA LYS A 160 -12.49 -9.01 -10.88
C LYS A 160 -12.05 -10.45 -11.11
N ARG A 161 -10.79 -10.78 -10.78
CA ARG A 161 -10.22 -12.11 -10.95
C ARG A 161 -10.65 -13.10 -9.87
N CYS A 162 -10.74 -12.66 -8.62
CA CYS A 162 -10.84 -13.53 -7.45
C CYS A 162 -12.15 -13.41 -6.68
N ASN A 163 -12.81 -12.26 -6.79
CA ASN A 163 -14.08 -11.98 -6.16
C ASN A 163 -15.02 -11.23 -7.13
N PRO A 164 -15.34 -11.81 -8.32
CA PRO A 164 -16.11 -11.12 -9.35
C PRO A 164 -17.52 -10.75 -8.91
N ASN A 165 -18.06 -11.46 -7.90
CA ASN A 165 -19.39 -11.24 -7.34
C ASN A 165 -19.39 -10.25 -6.17
N ALA A 166 -18.22 -9.71 -5.77
CA ALA A 166 -18.20 -8.64 -4.78
C ALA A 166 -18.91 -7.41 -5.32
N ASP A 167 -19.83 -6.88 -4.52
CA ASP A 167 -20.54 -5.63 -4.78
C ASP A 167 -20.05 -4.57 -3.80
N PRO A 168 -18.93 -3.88 -4.10
CA PRO A 168 -18.41 -2.86 -3.20
C PRO A 168 -19.41 -1.71 -3.10
N PRO A 169 -19.60 -1.13 -1.90
CA PRO A 169 -20.50 0.00 -1.74
C PRO A 169 -20.02 1.17 -2.60
N TRP A 170 -20.96 2.01 -3.07
CA TRP A 170 -20.61 3.26 -3.73
C TRP A 170 -19.72 4.14 -2.84
N TRP A 171 -20.06 4.22 -1.55
CA TRP A 171 -19.30 4.96 -0.56
C TRP A 171 -19.43 4.32 0.82
N ARG A 172 -18.31 4.24 1.54
CA ARG A 172 -18.21 3.81 2.94
C ARG A 172 -17.57 4.94 3.78
N PRO A 173 -18.08 5.29 4.96
CA PRO A 173 -17.45 6.31 5.80
C PRO A 173 -15.98 5.97 6.12
N VAL A 174 -15.09 6.98 6.08
CA VAL A 174 -13.66 6.80 6.39
C VAL A 174 -13.43 6.22 7.79
N SER A 175 -14.29 6.56 8.75
CA SER A 175 -14.26 6.02 10.11
C SER A 175 -14.49 4.50 10.18
N GLU A 176 -15.21 3.92 9.23
CA GLU A 176 -15.36 2.46 9.12
C GLU A 176 -14.16 1.79 8.45
N ILE A 177 -13.46 2.53 7.60
CA ILE A 177 -12.30 2.02 6.83
C ILE A 177 -11.04 2.03 7.67
N MET A 178 -10.82 3.14 8.37
CA MET A 178 -9.63 3.38 9.18
C MET A 178 -9.80 2.85 10.62
N GLY A 179 -11.02 2.46 11.01
CA GLY A 179 -11.37 2.04 12.37
C GLY A 179 -11.58 3.20 13.34
N ARG A 180 -12.22 2.93 14.50
CA ARG A 180 -12.31 3.89 15.61
C ARG A 180 -10.95 3.96 16.31
N ARG A 181 -10.24 5.10 16.16
CA ARG A 181 -9.06 5.60 16.93
C ARG A 181 -7.82 4.71 17.10
N ASP A 182 -7.92 3.39 16.92
CA ASP A 182 -6.86 2.41 17.25
C ASP A 182 -6.28 1.71 16.01
N GLY A 183 -6.60 2.19 14.81
CA GLY A 183 -6.14 1.62 13.54
C GLY A 183 -7.13 0.64 12.88
N TYR A 184 -6.80 0.29 11.64
CA TYR A 184 -7.64 -0.42 10.68
C TYR A 184 -8.38 -1.64 11.28
N TYR A 185 -9.71 -1.54 11.36
CA TYR A 185 -10.60 -2.56 11.91
C TYR A 185 -10.86 -3.68 10.91
N PHE A 186 -9.83 -4.40 10.50
CA PHE A 186 -10.04 -5.78 10.08
C PHE A 186 -9.99 -6.62 11.35
N ARG A 187 -11.06 -7.36 11.68
CA ARG A 187 -10.99 -8.43 12.70
C ARG A 187 -10.03 -9.50 12.16
N VAL A 188 -8.74 -9.28 12.33
CA VAL A 188 -7.70 -10.23 11.97
C VAL A 188 -7.72 -11.31 13.05
N GLY A 189 -8.51 -12.36 12.82
CA GLY A 189 -8.37 -13.64 13.55
C GLY A 189 -7.09 -14.39 13.19
N GLY A 190 -6.15 -13.75 12.49
CA GLY A 190 -4.80 -14.24 12.26
C GLY A 190 -3.89 -13.77 13.39
N THR A 191 -3.22 -14.72 14.04
CA THR A 191 -2.02 -14.40 14.83
C THR A 191 -1.10 -13.54 13.95
N PRO A 192 -0.61 -12.38 14.41
CA PRO A 192 0.41 -11.64 13.68
C PRO A 192 1.50 -12.63 13.24
N GLY A 193 1.66 -12.76 11.92
CA GLY A 193 2.63 -13.67 11.35
C GLY A 193 4.01 -13.36 11.93
N THR A 194 4.79 -14.41 12.21
CA THR A 194 6.23 -14.38 12.53
C THR A 194 6.89 -13.07 12.11
N ARG A 195 7.44 -12.30 13.06
CA ARG A 195 8.03 -10.95 12.90
C ARG A 195 8.53 -10.70 11.46
N TYR A 196 7.63 -10.19 10.61
CA TYR A 196 8.01 -9.81 9.25
C TYR A 196 9.01 -8.66 9.37
N THR A 197 10.13 -8.78 8.67
CA THR A 197 11.13 -7.72 8.57
C THR A 197 11.33 -7.42 7.08
N PRO A 198 11.10 -6.17 6.64
CA PRO A 198 11.36 -5.76 5.26
C PRO A 198 12.83 -6.00 4.88
N PRO A 199 13.13 -6.19 3.58
CA PRO A 199 14.50 -6.16 3.08
C PRO A 199 15.21 -4.86 3.51
N PRO A 200 16.52 -4.93 3.85
CA PRO A 200 17.29 -3.74 4.18
C PRO A 200 17.34 -2.76 2.99
N PRO A 201 17.54 -1.46 3.25
CA PRO A 201 17.77 -0.45 2.21
C PRO A 201 19.01 -0.72 1.37
#